data_AF-A0A847NY51-F1
#
_entry.id   AF-A0A847NY51-F1
#
_cell.length_a   1.000
_cell.length_b   1.000
_cell.length_c   1.000
_cell.angle_alpha   90.00
_cell.angle_beta   90.00
_cell.angle_gamma   90.00
#
_symmetry.space_group_name_H-M   'P 1'
#
loop_
_entity.id
_entity.type
_entity.pdbx_description
1 polymer ?
#
loop_
_entity_poly.entity_id
_entity_poly.type
_entity_poly.pdbx_seq_one_letter_code
_entity_poly.pdbx_strand_id
1 'polypeptide(L)'
;MNLKRVCLLLAAVCSTSFAQSQSDYYTVLSRTGTEIGDRAQILDGRVGSQGSVVIGSSAKVNHNVEAGSHIVLRSNSRVVNAISGGPIIKQAGAVVSGNELASHSISVPSIPAIGPFTAGTEDITVQNGSTVVLPPGNYRNVIVRSRSSLSLASGVYTFREFIIEPDVSINFNITSVSPVILNISHNMKIESRVVFNMHGNEYPWLVRVNSTQTADFQINTDSRITGIFDVPNAHLSMVSRTILNGALHGKSVRIDADAVLNGINIDTDGDGLLDQWEIAGYDHDNDGVIDVDLPAMGASPVHKDVFVEVDWMQDETRNQRPSSDAINDVIQAFAAADVDNPDGTTGINLHVEISNAVPFDENLNPVWDEFDIIKKDNFDEARQKTHHYCIVGWTYNSSSSSGMSRGIPGSDFVVTLAHINSDRAKFSGTFMHELGHNLNLRHGGADHEHFKPNFLSIMNYSFQFSHVPHRDGNRLDYSRFNIKDLDENNLNENIGLDIVEGTGSDADLDGYSTDINGFIINDCAGPIDYNWNGRNDEVGISCDLNRNGITTVLIGNHNDWRNIRYDGLTIGLGETYIVPGTVTESGNPFALICPDVE
;
A
#
# COMPACT_ATOMS: atom_id res chain seq x y z
N MET A 1 49.06 15.48 8.21
CA MET A 1 47.94 15.86 7.30
C MET A 1 47.35 14.57 6.78
N ASN A 2 46.51 13.87 7.54
CA ASN A 2 45.07 14.09 7.75
C ASN A 2 44.28 14.11 6.43
N LEU A 3 43.71 12.96 6.07
CA LEU A 3 42.33 12.82 5.55
C LEU A 3 41.84 11.36 5.38
N LYS A 4 42.54 10.33 5.90
CA LYS A 4 42.15 8.91 5.74
C LYS A 4 41.98 8.10 7.06
N ARG A 5 41.74 8.78 8.20
CA ARG A 5 41.60 8.12 9.52
C ARG A 5 40.41 8.62 10.37
N VAL A 6 39.34 9.13 9.75
CA VAL A 6 38.15 9.61 10.48
C VAL A 6 36.84 8.83 10.15
N CYS A 7 36.87 7.79 9.31
CA CYS A 7 35.66 6.98 9.03
C CYS A 7 35.65 5.57 9.64
N LEU A 8 36.49 5.28 10.63
CA LEU A 8 36.54 3.95 11.26
C LEU A 8 36.58 4.04 12.79
N LEU A 9 35.66 4.82 13.37
CA LEU A 9 35.41 4.82 14.82
C LEU A 9 34.02 5.38 15.17
N LEU A 10 33.01 5.04 14.36
CA LEU A 10 31.59 5.38 14.61
C LEU A 10 30.63 4.25 14.21
N ALA A 11 31.11 3.01 14.08
CA ALA A 11 30.32 1.81 13.81
C ALA A 11 30.28 0.84 15.01
N ALA A 12 30.25 1.40 16.22
CA ALA A 12 30.10 0.63 17.47
C ALA A 12 29.35 1.43 18.55
N VAL A 13 28.36 2.24 18.14
CA VAL A 13 27.21 2.49 19.01
C VAL A 13 26.21 1.44 18.60
N CYS A 14 25.87 0.54 19.53
CA CYS A 14 24.84 -0.47 19.36
C CYS A 14 23.54 0.25 18.96
N SER A 15 23.29 0.35 17.65
CA SER A 15 21.99 0.71 17.11
C SER A 15 21.11 -0.49 17.36
N THR A 16 20.29 -0.43 18.40
CA THR A 16 19.14 -1.29 18.51
C THR A 16 18.19 -0.85 17.40
N SER A 17 18.36 -1.38 16.19
CA SER A 17 17.37 -1.27 15.12
C SER A 17 16.10 -1.96 15.60
N PHE A 18 14.95 -1.37 15.25
CA PHE A 18 13.65 -1.95 15.53
C PHE A 18 13.38 -3.00 14.45
N ALA A 19 13.42 -4.29 14.80
CA ALA A 19 12.93 -5.36 13.94
C ALA A 19 11.40 -5.35 14.01
N GLN A 20 10.72 -5.14 12.89
CA GLN A 20 9.29 -5.42 12.81
C GLN A 20 9.09 -6.93 12.99
N SER A 21 7.95 -7.34 13.50
CA SER A 21 7.55 -8.74 13.63
C SER A 21 6.24 -8.98 12.89
N GLN A 22 5.93 -10.20 12.46
CA GLN A 22 4.62 -10.48 11.84
C GLN A 22 3.42 -10.07 12.72
N SER A 23 3.59 -10.02 14.05
CA SER A 23 2.56 -9.50 14.95
C SER A 23 2.32 -8.00 14.79
N ASP A 24 3.30 -7.23 14.34
CA ASP A 24 3.19 -5.77 14.21
C ASP A 24 2.30 -5.34 13.03
N TYR A 25 1.96 -6.26 12.12
CA TYR A 25 0.89 -6.02 11.14
C TYR A 25 -0.52 -5.97 11.77
N TYR A 26 -0.63 -6.35 13.04
CA TYR A 26 -1.87 -6.34 13.80
C TYR A 26 -1.88 -5.17 14.77
N THR A 27 -2.89 -4.32 14.66
CA THR A 27 -3.16 -3.31 15.70
C THR A 27 -3.73 -3.98 16.96
N VAL A 28 -4.42 -5.11 16.80
CA VAL A 28 -4.85 -5.94 17.92
C VAL A 28 -4.56 -7.40 17.61
N LEU A 29 -3.78 -8.07 18.45
CA LEU A 29 -3.47 -9.50 18.33
C LEU A 29 -3.63 -10.22 19.65
N SER A 30 -4.18 -11.43 19.62
CA SER A 30 -4.28 -12.25 20.81
C SER A 30 -4.10 -13.75 20.58
N ARG A 31 -3.74 -14.47 21.64
CA ARG A 31 -3.59 -15.93 21.61
C ARG A 31 -4.93 -16.66 21.79
N THR A 32 -5.80 -16.18 22.67
CA THR A 32 -7.02 -16.92 23.03
C THR A 32 -8.32 -16.25 22.58
N GLY A 33 -8.33 -14.91 22.50
CA GLY A 33 -9.52 -14.19 22.08
C GLY A 33 -9.36 -12.68 22.07
N THR A 34 -9.99 -12.05 21.08
CA THR A 34 -10.06 -10.59 20.91
C THR A 34 -11.53 -10.15 20.96
N GLU A 35 -11.87 -9.19 21.83
CA GLU A 35 -13.19 -8.57 21.88
C GLU A 35 -13.06 -7.06 21.61
N ILE A 36 -13.67 -6.59 20.52
CA ILE A 36 -13.83 -5.18 20.19
C ILE A 36 -15.22 -4.75 20.67
N GLY A 37 -15.28 -3.78 21.58
CA GLY A 37 -16.50 -3.31 22.22
C GLY A 37 -17.40 -2.50 21.30
N ASP A 38 -18.64 -2.25 21.74
CA ASP A 38 -19.63 -1.52 20.95
C ASP A 38 -19.14 -0.10 20.59
N ARG A 39 -19.35 0.33 19.34
CA ARG A 39 -18.93 1.64 18.81
C ARG A 39 -17.43 1.93 18.88
N ALA A 40 -16.59 0.97 19.28
CA ALA A 40 -15.14 1.13 19.20
C ALA A 40 -14.70 1.24 17.74
N GLN A 41 -13.59 1.94 17.52
CA GLN A 41 -13.04 2.20 16.19
C GLN A 41 -11.58 1.75 16.12
N ILE A 42 -11.31 0.81 15.22
CA ILE A 42 -9.95 0.46 14.80
C ILE A 42 -9.75 1.11 13.44
N LEU A 43 -8.99 2.20 13.41
CA LEU A 43 -8.87 3.08 12.25
C LEU A 43 -7.92 2.52 11.19
N ASP A 44 -6.94 1.73 11.62
CA ASP A 44 -5.92 1.11 10.78
C ASP A 44 -5.40 -0.18 11.42
N GLY A 45 -4.82 -1.07 10.61
CA GLY A 45 -4.17 -2.33 10.96
C GLY A 45 -5.10 -3.49 11.28
N ARG A 46 -4.56 -4.71 11.18
CA ARG A 46 -5.34 -5.96 11.29
C ARG A 46 -5.81 -6.20 12.73
N VAL A 47 -6.95 -6.88 12.85
CA VAL A 47 -7.47 -7.41 14.14
C VAL A 47 -7.46 -8.93 14.10
N GLY A 48 -6.71 -9.54 15.01
CA GLY A 48 -6.37 -10.96 14.96
C GLY A 48 -6.59 -11.69 16.28
N SER A 49 -6.91 -12.98 16.18
CA SER A 49 -6.73 -13.93 17.29
C SER A 49 -6.41 -15.33 16.79
N GLN A 50 -5.46 -16.02 17.42
CA GLN A 50 -5.32 -17.48 17.24
C GLN A 50 -6.56 -18.24 17.76
N GLY A 51 -7.33 -17.60 18.64
CA GLY A 51 -8.63 -18.07 19.10
C GLY A 51 -9.78 -17.42 18.35
N SER A 52 -10.63 -16.69 19.07
CA SER A 52 -11.87 -16.10 18.53
C SER A 52 -11.78 -14.58 18.43
N VAL A 53 -12.51 -13.99 17.48
CA VAL A 53 -12.66 -12.53 17.39
C VAL A 53 -14.13 -12.15 17.47
N VAL A 54 -14.47 -11.20 18.34
CA VAL A 54 -15.82 -10.66 18.49
C VAL A 54 -15.80 -9.16 18.21
N ILE A 55 -16.60 -8.71 17.24
CA ILE A 55 -16.76 -7.30 16.89
C ILE A 55 -18.10 -6.81 17.42
N GLY A 56 -18.05 -5.78 18.27
CA GLY A 56 -19.18 -5.19 18.97
C GLY A 56 -20.18 -4.48 18.08
N SER A 57 -21.34 -4.14 18.65
CA SER A 57 -22.42 -3.49 17.91
C SER A 57 -21.98 -2.10 17.43
N SER A 58 -22.22 -1.80 16.17
CA SER A 58 -21.78 -0.53 15.53
C SER A 58 -20.26 -0.26 15.63
N ALA A 59 -19.44 -1.25 15.98
CA ALA A 59 -17.99 -1.13 15.95
C ALA A 59 -17.47 -1.15 14.51
N LYS A 60 -16.33 -0.50 14.28
CA LYS A 60 -15.70 -0.42 12.96
C LYS A 60 -14.25 -0.90 13.02
N VAL A 61 -13.88 -1.76 12.09
CA VAL A 61 -12.49 -2.15 11.81
C VAL A 61 -12.22 -1.85 10.35
N ASN A 62 -11.35 -0.88 10.07
CA ASN A 62 -11.04 -0.45 8.71
C ASN A 62 -9.99 -1.35 8.02
N HIS A 63 -9.78 -2.56 8.53
CA HIS A 63 -8.85 -3.54 7.98
C HIS A 63 -9.40 -4.97 8.20
N ASN A 64 -8.60 -5.96 7.83
CA ASN A 64 -8.89 -7.39 7.99
C ASN A 64 -9.15 -7.79 9.45
N VAL A 65 -10.14 -8.66 9.60
CA VAL A 65 -10.41 -9.43 10.82
C VAL A 65 -10.10 -10.89 10.57
N GLU A 66 -9.16 -11.43 11.35
CA GLU A 66 -8.60 -12.77 11.17
C GLU A 66 -8.73 -13.59 12.47
N ALA A 67 -9.32 -14.78 12.39
CA ALA A 67 -9.52 -15.64 13.57
C ALA A 67 -9.22 -17.11 13.30
N GLY A 68 -8.39 -17.72 14.14
CA GLY A 68 -8.10 -19.17 14.06
C GLY A 68 -9.30 -20.06 14.34
N SER A 69 -10.31 -19.60 15.11
CA SER A 69 -11.50 -20.39 15.46
C SER A 69 -12.80 -19.87 14.85
N HIS A 70 -13.32 -18.71 15.25
CA HIS A 70 -14.59 -18.18 14.76
C HIS A 70 -14.61 -16.65 14.89
N ILE A 71 -15.42 -16.02 14.06
CA ILE A 71 -15.69 -14.57 14.11
C ILE A 71 -17.16 -14.35 14.45
N VAL A 72 -17.43 -13.42 15.35
CA VAL A 72 -18.78 -12.92 15.63
C VAL A 72 -18.85 -11.43 15.31
N LEU A 73 -19.73 -11.06 14.37
CA LEU A 73 -20.03 -9.69 14.00
C LEU A 73 -21.39 -9.30 14.58
N ARG A 74 -21.40 -8.43 15.60
CA ARG A 74 -22.63 -7.94 16.24
C ARG A 74 -23.35 -6.91 15.37
N SER A 75 -24.55 -6.52 15.80
CA SER A 75 -25.45 -5.73 14.98
C SER A 75 -24.82 -4.42 14.50
N ASN A 76 -24.94 -4.12 13.20
CA ASN A 76 -24.39 -2.92 12.56
C ASN A 76 -22.86 -2.76 12.59
N SER A 77 -22.08 -3.79 12.95
CA SER A 77 -20.62 -3.73 12.87
C SER A 77 -20.15 -3.66 11.41
N ARG A 78 -18.99 -3.04 11.15
CA ARG A 78 -18.40 -2.95 9.82
C ARG A 78 -16.94 -3.38 9.85
N VAL A 79 -16.56 -4.27 8.95
CA VAL A 79 -15.19 -4.76 8.76
C VAL A 79 -14.86 -4.80 7.27
N VAL A 80 -13.59 -4.75 6.91
CA VAL A 80 -13.17 -4.87 5.49
C VAL A 80 -13.25 -6.33 5.05
N ASN A 81 -12.34 -7.16 5.54
CA ASN A 81 -12.32 -8.60 5.29
C ASN A 81 -12.59 -9.38 6.59
N ALA A 82 -13.21 -10.55 6.48
CA ALA A 82 -13.42 -11.48 7.57
C ALA A 82 -12.98 -12.89 7.16
N ILE A 83 -11.85 -13.35 7.71
CA ILE A 83 -11.25 -14.64 7.38
C ILE A 83 -11.17 -15.49 8.66
N SER A 84 -11.80 -16.66 8.66
CA SER A 84 -11.87 -17.49 9.86
C SER A 84 -11.62 -18.96 9.60
N GLY A 85 -10.86 -19.60 10.50
CA GLY A 85 -10.69 -21.05 10.57
C GLY A 85 -11.97 -21.83 10.87
N GLY A 86 -13.05 -21.14 11.25
CA GLY A 86 -14.37 -21.73 11.47
C GLY A 86 -15.50 -20.75 11.12
N PRO A 87 -16.65 -20.80 11.80
CA PRO A 87 -17.83 -20.06 11.36
C PRO A 87 -17.68 -18.54 11.55
N ILE A 88 -18.27 -17.78 10.62
CA ILE A 88 -18.48 -16.34 10.73
C ILE A 88 -19.97 -16.13 11.05
N ILE A 89 -20.27 -15.56 12.23
CA ILE A 89 -21.64 -15.37 12.73
C ILE A 89 -21.98 -13.89 12.65
N LYS A 90 -22.94 -13.52 11.79
CA LYS A 90 -23.38 -12.14 11.60
C LYS A 90 -24.74 -11.87 12.23
N GLN A 91 -24.84 -10.77 12.98
CA GLN A 91 -26.11 -10.21 13.42
C GLN A 91 -26.66 -9.19 12.42
N ALA A 92 -27.88 -8.70 12.66
CA ALA A 92 -28.57 -7.79 11.76
C ALA A 92 -27.74 -6.53 11.47
N GLY A 93 -27.58 -6.21 10.18
CA GLY A 93 -26.88 -5.01 9.71
C GLY A 93 -25.35 -5.07 9.76
N ALA A 94 -24.74 -6.18 10.19
CA ALA A 94 -23.29 -6.35 10.08
C ALA A 94 -22.85 -6.42 8.60
N VAL A 95 -21.77 -5.72 8.26
CA VAL A 95 -21.23 -5.61 6.89
C VAL A 95 -19.77 -6.04 6.86
N VAL A 96 -19.45 -6.91 5.91
CA VAL A 96 -18.10 -7.20 5.42
C VAL A 96 -18.05 -6.61 4.01
N SER A 97 -17.15 -5.66 3.73
CA SER A 97 -17.11 -4.99 2.42
C SER A 97 -16.29 -5.75 1.37
N GLY A 98 -15.31 -6.54 1.81
CA GLY A 98 -14.50 -7.41 0.98
C GLY A 98 -14.82 -8.89 1.20
N ASN A 99 -13.79 -9.70 1.36
CA ASN A 99 -13.85 -11.16 1.45
C ASN A 99 -14.45 -11.65 2.78
N GLU A 100 -15.39 -12.59 2.68
CA GLU A 100 -15.96 -13.34 3.81
C GLU A 100 -15.65 -14.83 3.64
N LEU A 101 -14.59 -15.30 4.30
CA LEU A 101 -14.06 -16.66 4.17
C LEU A 101 -14.20 -17.43 5.48
N ALA A 102 -15.31 -18.16 5.63
CA ALA A 102 -15.55 -19.03 6.79
C ALA A 102 -14.96 -20.43 6.58
N SER A 103 -14.50 -21.06 7.67
CA SER A 103 -13.86 -22.39 7.66
C SER A 103 -12.68 -22.50 6.68
N HIS A 104 -11.95 -21.40 6.53
CA HIS A 104 -10.82 -21.26 5.63
C HIS A 104 -9.50 -21.56 6.34
N SER A 105 -8.53 -22.14 5.64
CA SER A 105 -7.20 -22.39 6.22
C SER A 105 -6.47 -21.07 6.45
N ILE A 106 -6.30 -20.68 7.71
CA ILE A 106 -5.61 -19.44 8.09
C ILE A 106 -4.61 -19.71 9.22
N SER A 107 -3.45 -19.07 9.13
CA SER A 107 -2.41 -19.08 10.17
C SER A 107 -2.23 -17.68 10.74
N VAL A 108 -2.92 -17.39 11.84
CA VAL A 108 -2.73 -16.13 12.58
C VAL A 108 -1.40 -16.20 13.35
N PRO A 109 -0.50 -15.20 13.22
CA PRO A 109 0.84 -15.26 13.81
C PRO A 109 0.79 -15.33 15.35
N SER A 110 1.86 -15.90 15.92
CA SER A 110 2.05 -15.90 17.37
C SER A 110 2.68 -14.60 17.83
N ILE A 111 2.29 -14.10 19.00
CA ILE A 111 3.01 -13.00 19.67
C ILE A 111 4.41 -13.52 20.06
N PRO A 112 5.49 -12.80 19.72
CA PRO A 112 6.85 -13.19 20.09
C PRO A 112 7.02 -13.45 21.58
N ALA A 113 7.86 -14.41 21.93
CA ALA A 113 8.23 -14.63 23.32
C ALA A 113 9.10 -13.46 23.81
N ILE A 114 8.78 -12.93 24.99
CA ILE A 114 9.51 -11.81 25.60
C ILE A 114 10.09 -12.19 26.96
N GLY A 115 11.19 -11.53 27.32
CA GLY A 115 11.90 -11.74 28.58
C GLY A 115 12.67 -13.07 28.66
N PRO A 116 13.20 -13.44 29.85
CA PRO A 116 13.06 -12.73 31.12
C PRO A 116 13.80 -11.39 31.14
N PHE A 117 13.28 -10.43 31.90
CA PHE A 117 13.92 -9.13 32.06
C PHE A 117 14.53 -8.98 33.47
N THR A 118 15.79 -8.57 33.53
CA THR A 118 16.51 -8.38 34.80
C THR A 118 16.39 -6.93 35.25
N ALA A 119 15.51 -6.69 36.23
CA ALA A 119 15.32 -5.38 36.85
C ALA A 119 16.54 -4.94 37.68
N GLY A 120 16.70 -3.63 37.86
CA GLY A 120 17.71 -3.05 38.74
C GLY A 120 17.34 -3.14 40.21
N THR A 121 18.08 -2.43 41.05
CA THR A 121 17.85 -2.37 42.51
C THR A 121 17.33 -1.02 43.01
N GLU A 122 17.46 0.02 42.20
CA GLU A 122 17.07 1.39 42.54
C GLU A 122 15.56 1.62 42.37
N ASP A 123 14.94 2.22 43.39
CA ASP A 123 13.56 2.69 43.27
C ASP A 123 13.53 4.17 42.89
N ILE A 124 12.66 4.51 41.94
CA ILE A 124 12.40 5.89 41.53
C ILE A 124 10.97 6.25 41.88
N THR A 125 10.77 7.45 42.44
CA THR A 125 9.45 8.01 42.65
C THR A 125 9.40 9.44 42.16
N VAL A 126 8.64 9.66 41.08
CA VAL A 126 8.32 11.02 40.61
C VAL A 126 7.24 11.57 41.52
N GLN A 127 7.57 12.62 42.28
CA GLN A 127 6.64 13.22 43.23
C GLN A 127 5.53 14.00 42.51
N ASN A 128 4.38 14.16 43.17
CA ASN A 128 3.24 14.91 42.62
C ASN A 128 3.68 16.30 42.12
N GLY A 129 3.20 16.70 40.94
CA GLY A 129 3.52 18.01 40.36
C GLY A 129 4.96 18.15 39.85
N SER A 130 5.82 17.15 40.02
CA SER A 130 7.23 17.23 39.65
C SER A 130 7.46 16.71 38.23
N THR A 131 8.57 17.11 37.62
CA THR A 131 9.07 16.55 36.37
C THR A 131 10.41 15.88 36.62
N VAL A 132 10.58 14.64 36.16
CA VAL A 132 11.83 13.88 36.26
C VAL A 132 12.27 13.44 34.87
N VAL A 133 13.55 13.57 34.55
CA VAL A 133 14.17 12.93 33.40
C VAL A 133 14.85 11.67 33.90
N LEU A 134 14.48 10.52 33.35
CA LEU A 134 15.07 9.23 33.70
C LEU A 134 15.94 8.76 32.54
N PRO A 135 17.25 8.52 32.75
CA PRO A 135 18.10 7.97 31.70
C PRO A 135 17.78 6.48 31.45
N PRO A 136 18.10 5.94 30.25
CA PRO A 136 18.01 4.51 29.99
C PRO A 136 18.80 3.68 31.01
N GLY A 137 18.25 2.55 31.44
CA GLY A 137 18.86 1.72 32.46
C GLY A 137 17.91 0.74 33.15
N ASN A 138 18.44 0.02 34.13
CA ASN A 138 17.70 -0.98 34.90
C ASN A 138 17.32 -0.42 36.27
N TYR A 139 16.04 -0.43 36.59
CA TYR A 139 15.45 0.06 37.84
C TYR A 139 14.62 -1.03 38.50
N ARG A 140 14.41 -0.93 39.81
CA ARG A 140 13.54 -1.84 40.56
C ARG A 140 12.09 -1.41 40.41
N ASN A 141 11.61 -0.48 41.23
CA ASN A 141 10.24 0.02 41.14
C ASN A 141 10.25 1.49 40.72
N VAL A 142 9.47 1.83 39.70
CA VAL A 142 9.30 3.22 39.24
C VAL A 142 7.82 3.60 39.42
N ILE A 143 7.58 4.59 40.27
CA ILE A 143 6.24 5.10 40.55
C ILE A 143 6.17 6.56 40.09
N VAL A 144 5.27 6.85 39.16
CA VAL A 144 5.01 8.20 38.65
C VAL A 144 3.71 8.69 39.26
N ARG A 145 3.80 9.59 40.26
CA ARG A 145 2.63 10.02 41.03
C ARG A 145 1.76 11.02 40.29
N SER A 146 0.54 11.19 40.76
CA SER A 146 -0.48 11.99 40.09
C SER A 146 -0.02 13.41 39.75
N ARG A 147 -0.44 13.94 38.59
CA ARG A 147 -0.11 15.29 38.10
C ARG A 147 1.38 15.55 37.92
N SER A 148 2.18 14.52 37.72
CA SER A 148 3.62 14.63 37.48
C SER A 148 3.97 14.31 36.03
N SER A 149 5.25 14.46 35.70
CA SER A 149 5.76 14.15 34.37
C SER A 149 7.07 13.37 34.42
N LEU A 150 7.18 12.34 33.58
CA LEU A 150 8.40 11.55 33.42
C LEU A 150 8.87 11.67 31.97
N SER A 151 10.11 12.09 31.76
CA SER A 151 10.71 12.21 30.45
C SER A 151 11.73 11.10 30.21
N LEU A 152 11.57 10.41 29.08
CA LEU A 152 12.41 9.29 28.63
C LEU A 152 13.01 9.65 27.27
N ALA A 153 14.31 9.42 27.09
CA ALA A 153 14.97 9.49 25.79
C ALA A 153 15.07 8.08 25.17
N SER A 154 15.34 7.99 23.86
CA SER A 154 15.62 6.72 23.17
C SER A 154 16.61 5.84 23.95
N GLY A 155 16.30 4.55 24.03
CA GLY A 155 17.06 3.58 24.81
C GLY A 155 16.19 2.56 25.53
N VAL A 156 16.85 1.63 26.21
CA VAL A 156 16.20 0.51 26.90
C VAL A 156 16.07 0.81 28.40
N TYR A 157 14.86 0.62 28.92
CA TYR A 157 14.53 0.76 30.32
C TYR A 157 13.98 -0.56 30.83
N THR A 158 14.55 -1.10 31.91
CA THR A 158 14.05 -2.33 32.53
C THR A 158 13.53 -2.05 33.93
N PHE A 159 12.31 -2.50 34.21
CA PHE A 159 11.62 -2.30 35.48
C PHE A 159 11.18 -3.64 36.08
N ARG A 160 11.15 -3.75 37.41
CA ARG A 160 10.32 -4.74 38.09
C ARG A 160 8.86 -4.28 38.08
N GLU A 161 8.62 -3.09 38.61
CA GLU A 161 7.29 -2.47 38.61
C GLU A 161 7.33 -1.09 37.96
N PHE A 162 6.35 -0.80 37.12
CA PHE A 162 6.14 0.53 36.53
C PHE A 162 4.69 0.97 36.73
N ILE A 163 4.50 1.90 37.66
CA ILE A 163 3.17 2.33 38.11
C ILE A 163 2.97 3.80 37.73
N ILE A 164 1.96 4.05 36.91
CA ILE A 164 1.55 5.38 36.47
C ILE A 164 0.22 5.73 37.14
N GLU A 165 0.22 6.71 38.04
CA GLU A 165 -0.98 7.23 38.69
C GLU A 165 -1.82 8.14 37.75
N PRO A 166 -3.06 8.52 38.12
CA PRO A 166 -3.89 9.36 37.27
C PRO A 166 -3.28 10.72 36.95
N ASP A 167 -3.68 11.32 35.82
CA ASP A 167 -3.27 12.67 35.42
C ASP A 167 -1.74 12.82 35.22
N VAL A 168 -1.05 11.77 34.76
CA VAL A 168 0.39 11.78 34.50
C VAL A 168 0.69 11.97 33.01
N SER A 169 1.75 12.73 32.73
CA SER A 169 2.35 12.80 31.40
C SER A 169 3.65 12.00 31.31
N ILE A 170 3.76 11.09 30.34
CA ILE A 170 5.04 10.48 29.96
C ILE A 170 5.51 11.14 28.67
N ASN A 171 6.71 11.70 28.65
CA ASN A 171 7.25 12.41 27.50
C ASN A 171 8.39 11.60 26.87
N PHE A 172 8.20 11.15 25.63
CA PHE A 172 9.20 10.43 24.85
C PHE A 172 9.94 11.41 23.93
N ASN A 173 11.22 11.67 24.24
CA ASN A 173 12.07 12.55 23.44
C ASN A 173 12.89 11.71 22.46
N ILE A 174 12.42 11.62 21.21
CA ILE A 174 12.93 10.72 20.18
C ILE A 174 13.37 11.54 18.96
N THR A 175 14.65 11.92 18.90
CA THR A 175 15.21 12.75 17.81
C THR A 175 15.86 11.94 16.69
N SER A 176 15.86 10.62 16.79
CA SER A 176 16.34 9.66 15.79
C SER A 176 15.29 8.56 15.59
N VAL A 177 15.56 7.59 14.71
CA VAL A 177 14.71 6.39 14.54
C VAL A 177 14.97 5.32 15.61
N SER A 178 15.72 5.65 16.67
CA SER A 178 16.02 4.72 17.77
C SER A 178 14.87 4.69 18.78
N PRO A 179 14.33 3.51 19.12
CA PRO A 179 13.13 3.41 19.94
C PRO A 179 13.38 3.65 21.44
N VAL A 180 12.30 3.91 22.16
CA VAL A 180 12.21 3.77 23.62
C VAL A 180 11.59 2.40 23.91
N ILE A 181 12.35 1.53 24.58
CA ILE A 181 11.91 0.18 24.94
C ILE A 181 11.72 0.08 26.44
N LEU A 182 10.50 -0.19 26.89
CA LEU A 182 10.15 -0.41 28.29
C LEU A 182 9.96 -1.92 28.54
N ASN A 183 10.86 -2.54 29.29
CA ASN A 183 10.82 -3.95 29.66
C ASN A 183 10.34 -4.10 31.12
N ILE A 184 9.15 -4.67 31.34
CA ILE A 184 8.54 -4.84 32.66
C ILE A 184 8.54 -6.33 33.04
N SER A 185 9.23 -6.68 34.13
CA SER A 185 9.34 -8.08 34.56
C SER A 185 8.20 -8.56 35.47
N HIS A 186 7.46 -7.68 36.13
CA HIS A 186 6.44 -8.06 37.10
C HIS A 186 5.07 -7.39 36.94
N ASN A 187 4.98 -6.07 37.14
CA ASN A 187 3.69 -5.38 37.18
C ASN A 187 3.75 -4.03 36.48
N MET A 188 2.82 -3.78 35.57
CA MET A 188 2.59 -2.48 34.93
C MET A 188 1.19 -1.99 35.23
N LYS A 189 1.06 -0.69 35.52
CA LYS A 189 -0.24 -0.05 35.75
C LYS A 189 -0.33 1.30 35.05
N ILE A 190 -1.39 1.51 34.27
CA ILE A 190 -1.73 2.80 33.65
C ILE A 190 -3.10 3.23 34.15
N GLU A 191 -3.12 4.26 34.99
CA GLU A 191 -4.36 4.83 35.51
C GLU A 191 -5.06 5.78 34.51
N SER A 192 -6.16 6.41 34.96
CA SER A 192 -7.01 7.26 34.11
C SER A 192 -6.33 8.59 33.75
N ARG A 193 -6.67 9.14 32.58
CA ARG A 193 -6.19 10.46 32.11
C ARG A 193 -4.66 10.54 32.02
N VAL A 194 -4.02 9.42 31.69
CA VAL A 194 -2.58 9.38 31.39
C VAL A 194 -2.38 9.82 29.94
N VAL A 195 -1.35 10.64 29.70
CA VAL A 195 -1.00 11.13 28.37
C VAL A 195 0.43 10.73 28.05
N PHE A 196 0.64 10.10 26.90
CA PHE A 196 1.97 9.88 26.35
C PHE A 196 2.23 10.90 25.23
N ASN A 197 3.24 11.74 25.40
CA ASN A 197 3.63 12.76 24.43
C ASN A 197 4.88 12.30 23.68
N MET A 198 4.85 12.38 22.35
CA MET A 198 6.02 12.21 21.51
C MET A 198 6.65 13.58 21.22
N HIS A 199 7.97 13.66 21.18
CA HIS A 199 8.72 14.84 20.78
C HIS A 199 9.84 14.45 19.83
N GLY A 200 9.93 15.13 18.68
CA GLY A 200 10.86 14.77 17.60
C GLY A 200 10.14 13.94 16.54
N ASN A 201 10.47 12.64 16.43
CA ASN A 201 9.74 11.68 15.62
C ASN A 201 8.49 11.21 16.37
N GLU A 202 7.33 11.24 15.72
CA GLU A 202 6.04 10.96 16.37
C GLU A 202 5.45 9.58 16.03
N TYR A 203 6.25 8.73 15.37
CA TYR A 203 5.83 7.40 14.96
C TYR A 203 5.57 6.46 16.15
N PRO A 204 4.41 5.77 16.21
CA PRO A 204 4.02 4.98 17.38
C PRO A 204 4.91 3.75 17.60
N TRP A 205 5.47 3.13 16.55
CA TRP A 205 6.37 1.98 16.70
C TRP A 205 7.69 2.30 17.41
N LEU A 206 8.04 3.60 17.54
CA LEU A 206 9.23 4.03 18.28
C LEU A 206 9.07 3.92 19.81
N VAL A 207 7.89 3.57 20.31
CA VAL A 207 7.64 3.26 21.72
C VAL A 207 7.17 1.83 21.84
N ARG A 208 7.95 0.96 22.52
CA ARG A 208 7.59 -0.44 22.75
C ARG A 208 7.56 -0.75 24.23
N VAL A 209 6.49 -1.42 24.67
CA VAL A 209 6.22 -1.81 26.05
C VAL A 209 6.09 -3.32 26.12
N ASN A 210 7.13 -3.99 26.61
CA ASN A 210 7.17 -5.44 26.76
C ASN A 210 6.92 -5.79 28.23
N SER A 211 5.92 -6.63 28.52
CA SER A 211 5.59 -7.01 29.90
C SER A 211 5.38 -8.51 30.07
N THR A 212 6.20 -9.14 30.92
CA THR A 212 6.07 -10.57 31.26
C THR A 212 4.99 -10.84 32.32
N GLN A 213 4.22 -9.82 32.72
CA GLN A 213 3.20 -9.96 33.75
C GLN A 213 2.12 -10.98 33.35
N THR A 214 1.60 -11.69 34.36
CA THR A 214 0.51 -12.66 34.20
C THR A 214 -0.82 -12.16 34.75
N ALA A 215 -0.77 -11.12 35.58
CA ALA A 215 -1.95 -10.43 36.09
C ALA A 215 -2.53 -9.53 34.99
N ASP A 216 -3.85 -9.34 35.02
CA ASP A 216 -4.57 -8.51 34.06
C ASP A 216 -3.98 -7.11 34.00
N PHE A 217 -3.79 -6.61 32.77
CA PHE A 217 -3.29 -5.28 32.51
C PHE A 217 -4.38 -4.43 31.89
N GLN A 218 -4.69 -3.32 32.57
CA GLN A 218 -5.73 -2.40 32.15
C GLN A 218 -5.14 -1.02 31.88
N ILE A 219 -5.47 -0.49 30.72
CA ILE A 219 -5.27 0.92 30.37
C ILE A 219 -6.59 1.64 30.66
N ASN A 220 -6.59 2.46 31.72
CA ASN A 220 -7.80 3.08 32.24
C ASN A 220 -8.34 4.24 31.38
N THR A 221 -9.56 4.68 31.71
CA THR A 221 -10.39 5.61 30.91
C THR A 221 -9.73 6.96 30.67
N ASP A 222 -10.13 7.60 29.56
CA ASP A 222 -9.76 8.97 29.20
C ASP A 222 -8.24 9.17 29.01
N SER A 223 -7.50 8.07 28.81
CA SER A 223 -6.07 8.12 28.54
C SER A 223 -5.81 8.28 27.04
N ARG A 224 -4.69 8.93 26.70
CA ARG A 224 -4.20 9.11 25.33
C ARG A 224 -2.77 8.62 25.28
N ILE A 225 -2.58 7.42 24.76
CA ILE A 225 -1.28 6.74 24.82
C ILE A 225 -0.78 6.39 23.42
N THR A 226 0.52 6.13 23.31
CA THR A 226 1.17 5.71 22.07
C THR A 226 2.11 4.54 22.34
N GLY A 227 2.30 3.68 21.35
CA GLY A 227 3.25 2.57 21.41
C GLY A 227 2.67 1.18 21.21
N ILE A 228 3.56 0.21 21.05
CA ILE A 228 3.23 -1.21 20.93
C ILE A 228 3.30 -1.85 22.31
N PHE A 229 2.22 -2.49 22.75
CA PHE A 229 2.14 -3.15 24.05
C PHE A 229 2.12 -4.67 23.88
N ASP A 230 3.27 -5.30 24.10
CA ASP A 230 3.44 -6.75 24.08
C ASP A 230 3.29 -7.34 25.48
N VAL A 231 2.14 -7.96 25.74
CA VAL A 231 1.77 -8.54 27.04
C VAL A 231 1.24 -9.98 26.87
N PRO A 232 2.05 -10.89 26.30
CA PRO A 232 1.59 -12.21 25.80
C PRO A 232 1.06 -13.16 26.88
N ASN A 233 1.29 -12.85 28.16
CA ASN A 233 0.95 -13.69 29.30
C ASN A 233 -0.28 -13.22 30.10
N ALA A 234 -0.82 -12.02 29.82
CA ALA A 234 -1.94 -11.44 30.57
C ALA A 234 -3.14 -11.10 29.69
N HIS A 235 -4.30 -10.94 30.34
CA HIS A 235 -5.47 -10.32 29.73
C HIS A 235 -5.23 -8.81 29.66
N LEU A 236 -5.21 -8.27 28.45
CA LEU A 236 -4.99 -6.85 28.18
C LEU A 236 -6.32 -6.17 27.87
N SER A 237 -6.65 -5.11 28.60
CA SER A 237 -7.88 -4.36 28.38
C SER A 237 -7.64 -2.86 28.22
N MET A 238 -8.35 -2.25 27.28
CA MET A 238 -8.37 -0.80 27.08
C MET A 238 -9.78 -0.29 27.34
N VAL A 239 -9.92 0.58 28.34
CA VAL A 239 -11.23 1.04 28.82
C VAL A 239 -11.83 2.09 27.87
N SER A 240 -13.14 2.32 27.97
CA SER A 240 -13.89 3.27 27.15
C SER A 240 -13.27 4.67 27.12
N ARG A 241 -13.45 5.39 25.99
CA ARG A 241 -12.97 6.77 25.80
C ARG A 241 -11.45 6.94 25.84
N THR A 242 -10.71 5.84 25.79
CA THR A 242 -9.25 5.84 25.65
C THR A 242 -8.87 5.84 24.17
N ILE A 243 -7.79 6.55 23.85
CA ILE A 243 -7.19 6.60 22.52
C ILE A 243 -5.80 5.98 22.61
N LEU A 244 -5.51 5.04 21.71
CA LEU A 244 -4.17 4.50 21.49
C LEU A 244 -3.73 4.78 20.05
N ASN A 245 -2.55 5.33 19.88
CA ASN A 245 -1.82 5.31 18.61
C ASN A 245 -0.75 4.22 18.72
N GLY A 246 -1.00 3.03 18.20
CA GLY A 246 -0.20 1.87 18.57
C GLY A 246 -0.91 0.55 18.39
N ALA A 247 -0.32 -0.49 18.98
CA ALA A 247 -0.83 -1.85 18.91
C ALA A 247 -0.95 -2.48 20.31
N LEU A 248 -1.91 -3.39 20.49
CA LEU A 248 -2.12 -4.17 21.72
C LEU A 248 -2.03 -5.67 21.43
N HIS A 249 -1.03 -6.32 22.01
CA HIS A 249 -0.81 -7.76 21.89
C HIS A 249 -0.93 -8.42 23.27
N GLY A 250 -1.80 -9.42 23.40
CA GLY A 250 -2.06 -10.03 24.71
C GLY A 250 -2.40 -11.51 24.66
N LYS A 251 -2.47 -12.16 25.83
CA LYS A 251 -3.06 -13.51 25.93
C LYS A 251 -4.51 -13.46 25.42
N SER A 252 -5.27 -12.49 25.90
CA SER A 252 -6.50 -12.01 25.29
C SER A 252 -6.47 -10.48 25.25
N VAL A 253 -7.17 -9.88 24.29
CA VAL A 253 -7.31 -8.42 24.23
C VAL A 253 -8.79 -8.03 24.25
N ARG A 254 -9.12 -7.03 25.08
CA ARG A 254 -10.46 -6.45 25.13
C ARG A 254 -10.38 -4.94 24.96
N ILE A 255 -11.06 -4.43 23.96
CA ILE A 255 -11.25 -3.00 23.74
C ILE A 255 -12.67 -2.67 24.17
N ASP A 256 -12.86 -1.81 25.16
CA ASP A 256 -14.20 -1.43 25.61
C ASP A 256 -14.87 -0.45 24.62
N ALA A 257 -16.15 -0.20 24.86
CA ALA A 257 -16.96 0.66 24.00
C ALA A 257 -16.40 2.08 23.86
N ASP A 258 -16.60 2.69 22.69
CA ASP A 258 -16.19 4.07 22.39
C ASP A 258 -14.67 4.35 22.49
N ALA A 259 -13.84 3.31 22.57
CA ALA A 259 -12.40 3.44 22.50
C ALA A 259 -11.92 3.51 21.04
N VAL A 260 -10.80 4.18 20.79
CA VAL A 260 -10.23 4.38 19.46
C VAL A 260 -8.79 3.88 19.42
N LEU A 261 -8.48 3.03 18.44
CA LEU A 261 -7.11 2.62 18.15
C LEU A 261 -6.76 3.11 16.74
N ASN A 262 -5.65 3.82 16.65
CA ASN A 262 -4.96 4.12 15.40
C ASN A 262 -3.76 3.17 15.30
N GLY A 263 -3.61 2.45 14.20
CA GLY A 263 -2.62 1.39 14.06
C GLY A 263 -1.17 1.87 14.02
N ILE A 264 -0.26 0.92 13.80
CA ILE A 264 1.18 1.18 13.65
C ILE A 264 1.67 1.09 12.20
N ASN A 265 0.81 0.68 11.27
CA ASN A 265 1.15 0.52 9.87
C ASN A 265 0.78 1.79 9.11
N ILE A 266 1.38 2.90 9.56
CA ILE A 266 1.16 4.19 8.92
C ILE A 266 1.82 4.12 7.55
N ASP A 267 1.05 4.52 6.55
CA ASP A 267 1.44 4.83 5.18
C ASP A 267 0.93 6.26 4.96
N THR A 268 1.84 7.22 5.12
CA THR A 268 1.51 8.65 5.22
C THR A 268 1.16 9.23 3.86
N ASP A 269 1.73 8.72 2.76
CA ASP A 269 1.47 9.22 1.41
C ASP A 269 0.53 8.34 0.57
N GLY A 270 0.22 7.13 1.03
CA GLY A 270 -0.77 6.22 0.46
C GLY A 270 -0.25 5.39 -0.72
N ASP A 271 1.06 5.16 -0.82
CA ASP A 271 1.67 4.33 -1.87
C ASP A 271 1.70 2.82 -1.53
N GLY A 272 1.15 2.43 -0.38
CA GLY A 272 1.09 1.05 0.08
C GLY A 272 2.36 0.57 0.78
N LEU A 273 3.48 1.30 0.73
CA LEU A 273 4.63 1.06 1.58
C LEU A 273 4.37 1.65 2.96
N LEU A 274 4.89 0.99 3.99
CA LEU A 274 4.74 1.51 5.35
C LEU A 274 5.84 2.52 5.61
N ASP A 275 5.51 3.65 6.25
CA ASP A 275 6.45 4.68 6.69
C ASP A 275 7.68 4.07 7.40
N GLN A 276 7.43 3.03 8.21
CA GLN A 276 8.50 2.31 8.91
C GLN A 276 9.50 1.69 7.92
N TRP A 277 9.03 1.07 6.85
CA TRP A 277 9.87 0.43 5.84
C TRP A 277 10.66 1.46 5.06
N GLU A 278 10.05 2.59 4.73
CA GLU A 278 10.68 3.65 3.96
C GLU A 278 11.72 4.43 4.78
N ILE A 279 11.57 4.46 6.10
CA ILE A 279 12.48 5.16 7.02
C ILE A 279 13.59 4.25 7.55
N ALA A 280 13.29 2.98 7.81
CA ALA A 280 14.20 2.06 8.52
C ALA A 280 14.61 0.82 7.71
N GLY A 281 14.02 0.60 6.54
CA GLY A 281 14.16 -0.63 5.75
C GLY A 281 13.12 -1.69 6.11
N TYR A 282 12.93 -2.64 5.19
CA TYR A 282 12.05 -3.79 5.38
C TYR A 282 12.88 -5.03 5.77
N ASP A 283 12.55 -5.59 6.93
CA ASP A 283 13.04 -6.86 7.46
C ASP A 283 11.95 -7.90 7.20
N HIS A 284 12.19 -8.79 6.24
CA HIS A 284 11.20 -9.72 5.74
C HIS A 284 10.95 -10.88 6.70
N ASP A 285 12.02 -11.45 7.25
CA ASP A 285 11.97 -12.64 8.09
C ASP A 285 11.94 -12.33 9.60
N ASN A 286 12.13 -11.07 9.97
CA ASN A 286 12.13 -10.53 11.33
C ASN A 286 13.32 -11.03 12.17
N ASP A 287 14.46 -11.31 11.54
CA ASP A 287 15.70 -11.70 12.22
C ASP A 287 16.49 -10.50 12.79
N GLY A 288 16.05 -9.27 12.46
CA GLY A 288 16.66 -8.00 12.87
C GLY A 288 17.72 -7.46 11.92
N VAL A 289 17.95 -8.13 10.79
CA VAL A 289 18.72 -7.65 9.64
C VAL A 289 17.75 -7.09 8.60
N ILE A 290 18.09 -5.96 7.99
CA ILE A 290 17.28 -5.38 6.92
C ILE A 290 17.57 -6.13 5.62
N ASP A 291 16.53 -6.68 4.99
CA ASP A 291 16.61 -7.39 3.71
C ASP A 291 16.44 -6.44 2.51
N VAL A 292 15.54 -5.46 2.63
CA VAL A 292 15.28 -4.46 1.59
C VAL A 292 15.48 -3.06 2.17
N ASP A 293 16.58 -2.40 1.77
CA ASP A 293 16.96 -1.06 2.22
C ASP A 293 16.24 0.02 1.38
N LEU A 294 14.91 0.10 1.53
CA LEU A 294 14.09 1.13 0.88
C LEU A 294 14.60 2.58 1.10
N PRO A 295 15.08 2.97 2.31
CA PRO A 295 15.67 4.29 2.49
C PRO A 295 16.86 4.54 1.55
N ALA A 296 17.74 3.55 1.38
CA ALA A 296 18.88 3.67 0.47
C ALA A 296 18.47 3.62 -1.01
N MET A 297 17.32 3.00 -1.32
CA MET A 297 16.72 2.99 -2.65
C MET A 297 16.00 4.30 -2.99
N GLY A 298 15.75 5.16 -1.99
CA GLY A 298 15.20 6.50 -2.17
C GLY A 298 13.73 6.62 -1.81
N ALA A 299 13.17 5.67 -1.05
CA ALA A 299 11.80 5.73 -0.55
C ALA A 299 11.58 6.93 0.40
N SER A 300 10.35 7.42 0.45
CA SER A 300 9.97 8.63 1.16
C SER A 300 8.55 8.52 1.70
N PRO A 301 8.34 8.52 3.03
CA PRO A 301 7.01 8.38 3.65
C PRO A 301 6.05 9.55 3.38
N VAL A 302 6.49 10.56 2.63
CA VAL A 302 5.73 11.78 2.33
C VAL A 302 5.70 12.07 0.83
N HIS A 303 6.15 11.14 -0.01
CA HIS A 303 6.16 11.25 -1.46
C HIS A 303 6.11 9.88 -2.11
N LYS A 304 4.98 9.56 -2.75
CA LYS A 304 4.68 8.21 -3.23
C LYS A 304 5.79 7.62 -4.07
N ASP A 305 6.11 6.37 -3.80
CA ASP A 305 7.09 5.55 -4.48
C ASP A 305 6.45 4.32 -5.14
N VAL A 306 7.00 3.91 -6.28
CA VAL A 306 6.67 2.61 -6.91
C VAL A 306 7.98 1.95 -7.28
N PHE A 307 8.21 0.73 -6.77
CA PHE A 307 9.41 -0.04 -7.10
C PHE A 307 9.09 -1.13 -8.12
N VAL A 308 9.92 -1.24 -9.15
CA VAL A 308 9.83 -2.28 -10.17
C VAL A 308 11.20 -2.92 -10.38
N GLU A 309 11.28 -4.23 -10.18
CA GLU A 309 12.42 -5.03 -10.59
C GLU A 309 12.19 -5.61 -11.98
N VAL A 310 13.18 -5.48 -12.86
CA VAL A 310 13.08 -5.89 -14.27
C VAL A 310 14.21 -6.84 -14.63
N ASP A 311 13.83 -8.07 -14.95
CA ASP A 311 14.71 -9.06 -15.56
C ASP A 311 14.52 -9.08 -17.09
N TRP A 312 15.54 -9.51 -17.83
CA TRP A 312 15.46 -9.60 -19.28
C TRP A 312 16.04 -10.90 -19.81
N MET A 313 15.43 -11.43 -20.86
CA MET A 313 15.92 -12.60 -21.57
C MET A 313 17.17 -12.29 -22.41
N GLN A 314 18.12 -13.22 -22.44
CA GLN A 314 19.24 -13.17 -23.39
C GLN A 314 19.81 -14.55 -23.71
N ASP A 315 20.43 -14.67 -24.88
CA ASP A 315 21.32 -15.78 -25.25
C ASP A 315 22.56 -15.23 -26.00
N GLU A 316 23.34 -16.11 -26.63
CA GLU A 316 24.55 -15.72 -27.37
C GLU A 316 24.29 -14.75 -28.55
N THR A 317 23.05 -14.69 -29.06
CA THR A 317 22.66 -13.98 -30.28
C THR A 317 21.56 -12.93 -30.08
N ARG A 318 20.82 -13.01 -28.98
CA ARG A 318 19.64 -12.19 -28.68
C ARG A 318 19.74 -11.58 -27.30
N ASN A 319 19.26 -10.34 -27.17
CA ASN A 319 19.29 -9.59 -25.93
C ASN A 319 18.05 -8.70 -25.83
N GLN A 320 17.20 -8.96 -24.82
CA GLN A 320 15.96 -8.23 -24.58
C GLN A 320 16.14 -7.11 -23.54
N ARG A 321 17.37 -6.80 -23.13
CA ARG A 321 17.64 -5.78 -22.12
C ARG A 321 17.04 -4.44 -22.54
N PRO A 322 16.16 -3.83 -21.72
CA PRO A 322 15.60 -2.53 -22.03
C PRO A 322 16.70 -1.45 -22.04
N SER A 323 16.53 -0.45 -22.90
CA SER A 323 17.43 0.70 -22.92
C SER A 323 17.16 1.61 -21.72
N SER A 324 18.21 2.24 -21.20
CA SER A 324 18.08 3.20 -20.09
C SER A 324 17.14 4.36 -20.43
N ASP A 325 17.15 4.78 -21.69
CA ASP A 325 16.33 5.88 -22.16
C ASP A 325 14.84 5.54 -22.16
N ALA A 326 14.48 4.31 -22.55
CA ALA A 326 13.08 3.88 -22.56
C ALA A 326 12.52 3.77 -21.14
N ILE A 327 13.34 3.32 -20.18
CA ILE A 327 12.97 3.29 -18.76
C ILE A 327 12.87 4.71 -18.19
N ASN A 328 13.82 5.58 -18.53
CA ASN A 328 13.77 6.98 -18.11
C ASN A 328 12.51 7.70 -18.61
N ASP A 329 12.01 7.39 -19.81
CA ASP A 329 10.75 7.96 -20.31
C ASP A 329 9.59 7.64 -19.35
N VAL A 330 9.50 6.40 -18.87
CA VAL A 330 8.46 5.98 -17.91
C VAL A 330 8.66 6.65 -16.55
N ILE A 331 9.91 6.73 -16.06
CA ILE A 331 10.23 7.42 -14.80
C ILE A 331 9.82 8.89 -14.87
N GLN A 332 10.07 9.57 -15.99
CA GLN A 332 9.67 10.97 -16.16
C GLN A 332 8.15 11.13 -16.27
N ALA A 333 7.44 10.16 -16.85
CA ALA A 333 5.97 10.17 -16.89
C ALA A 333 5.37 10.13 -15.47
N PHE A 334 5.87 9.24 -14.60
CA PHE A 334 5.45 9.15 -13.19
C PHE A 334 5.84 10.39 -12.39
N ALA A 335 7.07 10.92 -12.58
CA ALA A 335 7.50 12.16 -11.93
C ALA A 335 6.64 13.38 -12.33
N ALA A 336 6.07 13.37 -13.54
CA ALA A 336 5.17 14.42 -14.03
C ALA A 336 3.69 14.16 -13.70
N ALA A 337 3.35 13.08 -12.99
CA ALA A 337 1.97 12.77 -12.64
C ALA A 337 1.33 13.88 -11.78
N ASP A 338 0.05 14.18 -12.03
CA ASP A 338 -0.71 15.13 -11.21
C ASP A 338 -1.30 14.43 -9.98
N VAL A 339 -0.40 13.95 -9.11
CA VAL A 339 -0.75 13.26 -7.86
C VAL A 339 -0.14 14.04 -6.70
N ASP A 340 -0.99 14.49 -5.79
CA ASP A 340 -0.57 15.29 -4.64
C ASP A 340 0.11 14.42 -3.56
N ASN A 341 1.15 14.97 -2.94
CA ASN A 341 1.89 14.33 -1.86
C ASN A 341 1.89 15.16 -0.55
N PRO A 342 2.02 14.51 0.62
CA PRO A 342 2.14 15.19 1.91
C PRO A 342 3.29 16.21 2.00
N ASP A 343 4.35 16.05 1.20
CA ASP A 343 5.46 17.00 1.10
C ASP A 343 5.10 18.33 0.39
N GLY A 344 3.90 18.43 -0.18
CA GLY A 344 3.41 19.61 -0.89
C GLY A 344 3.84 19.70 -2.36
N THR A 345 4.46 18.65 -2.90
CA THR A 345 4.79 18.50 -4.32
C THR A 345 3.85 17.51 -5.00
N THR A 346 3.93 17.45 -6.33
CA THR A 346 3.19 16.47 -7.15
C THR A 346 4.15 15.47 -7.79
N GLY A 347 3.65 14.29 -8.13
CA GLY A 347 4.38 13.26 -8.87
C GLY A 347 4.45 11.94 -8.11
N ILE A 348 5.08 10.95 -8.73
CA ILE A 348 5.40 9.66 -8.12
C ILE A 348 6.86 9.35 -8.45
N ASN A 349 7.61 8.91 -7.45
CA ASN A 349 8.96 8.39 -7.65
C ASN A 349 8.88 6.94 -8.15
N LEU A 350 9.06 6.75 -9.44
CA LEU A 350 9.19 5.40 -10.00
C LEU A 350 10.65 4.94 -9.95
N HIS A 351 10.91 3.90 -9.15
CA HIS A 351 12.21 3.27 -8.99
C HIS A 351 12.27 1.98 -9.81
N VAL A 352 13.02 2.00 -10.92
CA VAL A 352 13.17 0.83 -11.79
C VAL A 352 14.58 0.27 -11.71
N GLU A 353 14.70 -0.96 -11.23
CA GLU A 353 15.95 -1.70 -11.19
C GLU A 353 16.03 -2.70 -12.35
N ILE A 354 16.96 -2.48 -13.28
CA ILE A 354 17.30 -3.48 -14.31
C ILE A 354 18.27 -4.50 -13.69
N SER A 355 17.72 -5.64 -13.28
CA SER A 355 18.34 -6.63 -12.40
C SER A 355 19.12 -7.70 -13.19
N ASN A 356 18.52 -8.85 -13.46
CA ASN A 356 19.22 -10.02 -13.97
C ASN A 356 18.95 -10.29 -15.46
N ALA A 357 19.98 -10.82 -16.12
CA ALA A 357 19.84 -11.52 -17.38
C ALA A 357 19.40 -12.96 -17.13
N VAL A 358 18.25 -13.35 -17.66
CA VAL A 358 17.71 -14.72 -17.55
C VAL A 358 17.85 -15.47 -18.89
N PRO A 359 17.85 -16.82 -18.89
CA PRO A 359 17.94 -17.59 -20.13
C PRO A 359 16.86 -17.21 -21.15
N PHE A 360 17.25 -17.08 -22.42
CA PHE A 360 16.30 -16.80 -23.48
C PHE A 360 15.29 -17.93 -23.66
N ASP A 361 14.00 -17.57 -23.56
CA ASP A 361 12.89 -18.38 -24.06
C ASP A 361 12.28 -17.68 -25.28
N GLU A 362 12.08 -18.42 -26.36
CA GLU A 362 11.46 -17.87 -27.56
C GLU A 362 9.99 -17.54 -27.33
N ASN A 363 9.31 -18.29 -26.47
CA ASN A 363 7.89 -18.16 -26.24
C ASN A 363 7.49 -18.71 -24.86
N LEU A 364 7.31 -17.81 -23.90
CA LEU A 364 6.83 -18.15 -22.56
C LEU A 364 5.44 -18.81 -22.63
N ASN A 365 5.36 -20.14 -22.45
CA ASN A 365 4.13 -20.90 -22.70
C ASN A 365 4.02 -22.23 -21.92
N PRO A 366 3.15 -22.32 -20.90
CA PRO A 366 2.23 -21.26 -20.46
C PRO A 366 2.95 -20.10 -19.79
N VAL A 367 2.59 -18.86 -20.16
CA VAL A 367 3.30 -17.64 -19.73
C VAL A 367 3.56 -17.59 -18.22
N TRP A 368 2.56 -17.86 -17.39
CA TRP A 368 2.68 -17.71 -15.93
C TRP A 368 3.44 -18.85 -15.25
N ASP A 369 3.36 -20.07 -15.80
CA ASP A 369 4.09 -21.22 -15.23
C ASP A 369 5.60 -21.03 -15.44
N GLU A 370 6.01 -20.60 -16.63
CA GLU A 370 7.41 -20.34 -16.94
C GLU A 370 7.91 -19.04 -16.30
N PHE A 371 7.06 -18.01 -16.22
CA PHE A 371 7.34 -16.79 -15.46
C PHE A 371 7.64 -17.11 -13.99
N ASP A 372 6.83 -17.95 -13.34
CA ASP A 372 7.03 -18.32 -11.94
C ASP A 372 8.32 -19.11 -11.70
N ILE A 373 8.73 -19.94 -12.67
CA ILE A 373 10.02 -20.64 -12.63
C ILE A 373 11.16 -19.62 -12.66
N ILE A 374 11.12 -18.65 -13.58
CA ILE A 374 12.15 -17.61 -13.68
C ILE A 374 12.16 -16.74 -12.41
N LYS A 375 11.00 -16.26 -11.97
CA LYS A 375 10.85 -15.43 -10.77
C LYS A 375 11.42 -16.12 -9.55
N LYS A 376 11.09 -17.39 -9.33
CA LYS A 376 11.58 -18.15 -8.17
C LYS A 376 13.11 -18.19 -8.08
N ASP A 377 13.79 -18.22 -9.22
CA ASP A 377 15.26 -18.33 -9.26
C ASP A 377 15.98 -16.97 -9.28
N ASN A 378 15.29 -15.88 -9.61
CA ASN A 378 15.91 -14.56 -9.87
C ASN A 378 15.35 -13.39 -9.05
N PHE A 379 14.15 -13.53 -8.48
CA PHE A 379 13.51 -12.51 -7.66
C PHE A 379 13.60 -12.87 -6.17
N ASP A 380 14.14 -11.96 -5.36
CA ASP A 380 14.23 -12.16 -3.92
C ASP A 380 12.82 -12.19 -3.29
N GLU A 381 12.51 -13.23 -2.51
CA GLU A 381 11.22 -13.34 -1.82
C GLU A 381 10.96 -12.16 -0.89
N ALA A 382 12.01 -11.55 -0.32
CA ALA A 382 11.91 -10.35 0.50
C ALA A 382 11.35 -9.15 -0.27
N ARG A 383 11.44 -9.12 -1.61
CA ARG A 383 10.94 -8.03 -2.45
C ARG A 383 9.47 -8.16 -2.85
N GLN A 384 8.82 -9.31 -2.58
CA GLN A 384 7.42 -9.54 -2.95
C GLN A 384 6.44 -8.52 -2.36
N LYS A 385 6.78 -7.96 -1.19
CA LYS A 385 5.97 -6.95 -0.50
C LYS A 385 6.36 -5.52 -0.82
N THR A 386 7.36 -5.30 -1.66
CA THR A 386 7.90 -3.95 -1.91
C THR A 386 8.01 -3.63 -3.39
N HIS A 387 8.06 -4.63 -4.27
CA HIS A 387 8.31 -4.45 -5.70
C HIS A 387 7.23 -5.11 -6.57
N HIS A 388 6.92 -4.45 -7.67
CA HIS A 388 6.40 -5.14 -8.87
C HIS A 388 7.55 -5.84 -9.59
N TYR A 389 7.25 -6.91 -10.32
CA TYR A 389 8.24 -7.69 -11.05
C TYR A 389 7.89 -7.82 -12.54
N CYS A 390 8.87 -7.50 -13.39
CA CYS A 390 8.75 -7.50 -14.84
C CYS A 390 9.77 -8.46 -15.47
N ILE A 391 9.32 -9.29 -16.41
CA ILE A 391 10.21 -10.02 -17.32
C ILE A 391 10.08 -9.42 -18.72
N VAL A 392 11.21 -9.01 -19.31
CA VAL A 392 11.28 -8.60 -20.71
C VAL A 392 11.72 -9.79 -21.57
N GLY A 393 10.79 -10.32 -22.38
CA GLY A 393 10.95 -11.52 -23.18
C GLY A 393 10.78 -11.31 -24.69
N TRP A 394 10.71 -12.41 -25.44
CA TRP A 394 10.52 -12.37 -26.89
C TRP A 394 9.04 -12.44 -27.31
N THR A 395 8.36 -13.54 -26.99
CA THR A 395 6.90 -13.74 -27.14
C THR A 395 6.35 -14.54 -25.94
N TYR A 396 5.02 -14.65 -25.83
CA TYR A 396 4.36 -15.51 -24.85
C TYR A 396 3.11 -16.14 -25.46
N ASN A 397 2.73 -17.35 -25.04
CA ASN A 397 1.54 -18.10 -25.48
C ASN A 397 1.26 -18.06 -27.01
N SER A 398 2.31 -17.94 -27.85
CA SER A 398 2.21 -17.73 -29.31
C SER A 398 1.36 -16.51 -29.72
N SER A 399 1.25 -15.52 -28.84
CA SER A 399 0.55 -14.25 -29.01
C SER A 399 1.42 -13.24 -29.76
N SER A 400 0.77 -12.31 -30.47
CA SER A 400 1.43 -11.13 -31.03
C SER A 400 1.36 -9.89 -30.13
N SER A 401 0.84 -10.03 -28.90
CA SER A 401 0.81 -8.94 -27.94
C SER A 401 2.22 -8.50 -27.54
N SER A 402 2.37 -7.23 -27.21
CA SER A 402 3.61 -6.66 -26.68
C SER A 402 3.74 -6.79 -25.16
N GLY A 403 2.67 -7.17 -24.45
CA GLY A 403 2.72 -7.33 -23.00
C GLY A 403 1.53 -8.09 -22.42
N MET A 404 1.64 -8.39 -21.13
CA MET A 404 0.54 -8.91 -20.32
C MET A 404 0.85 -8.72 -18.82
N SER A 405 -0.07 -8.11 -18.08
CA SER A 405 -0.10 -8.15 -16.63
C SER A 405 -0.83 -9.41 -16.12
N ARG A 406 -0.40 -9.91 -14.95
CA ARG A 406 -0.96 -11.09 -14.29
C ARG A 406 -2.37 -10.88 -13.78
N GLY A 407 -2.73 -9.63 -13.49
CA GLY A 407 -4.05 -9.28 -12.99
C GLY A 407 -4.25 -7.78 -12.95
N ILE A 408 -5.51 -7.38 -12.82
CA ILE A 408 -5.90 -5.97 -12.64
C ILE A 408 -6.71 -5.89 -11.34
N PRO A 409 -6.11 -5.46 -10.21
CA PRO A 409 -4.68 -5.19 -9.99
C PRO A 409 -3.79 -6.44 -9.92
N GLY A 410 -2.47 -6.24 -9.89
CA GLY A 410 -1.46 -7.30 -9.78
C GLY A 410 -0.05 -6.77 -9.46
N SER A 411 0.91 -7.67 -9.28
CA SER A 411 2.32 -7.34 -9.00
C SER A 411 3.29 -7.74 -10.11
N ASP A 412 2.84 -8.56 -11.05
CA ASP A 412 3.69 -9.27 -12.01
C ASP A 412 3.24 -8.99 -13.44
N PHE A 413 4.18 -8.72 -14.34
CA PHE A 413 3.87 -8.48 -15.75
C PHE A 413 5.02 -8.87 -16.68
N VAL A 414 4.70 -9.09 -17.96
CA VAL A 414 5.67 -9.39 -19.01
C VAL A 414 5.59 -8.34 -20.12
N VAL A 415 6.75 -7.98 -20.68
CA VAL A 415 6.87 -7.17 -21.90
C VAL A 415 7.59 -8.00 -22.97
N THR A 416 7.04 -8.10 -24.17
CA THR A 416 7.55 -8.91 -25.27
C THR A 416 7.93 -8.08 -26.48
N LEU A 417 9.14 -8.32 -27.02
CA LEU A 417 9.75 -7.44 -28.02
C LEU A 417 9.52 -7.84 -29.48
N ALA A 418 9.10 -9.09 -29.76
CA ALA A 418 9.06 -9.63 -31.12
C ALA A 418 8.21 -8.82 -32.11
N HIS A 419 7.10 -8.24 -31.65
CA HIS A 419 6.14 -7.53 -32.50
C HIS A 419 6.23 -6.00 -32.42
N ILE A 420 7.13 -5.48 -31.58
CA ILE A 420 7.40 -4.04 -31.46
C ILE A 420 8.76 -3.64 -32.03
N ASN A 421 9.51 -4.59 -32.60
CA ASN A 421 10.84 -4.39 -33.20
C ASN A 421 11.85 -3.72 -32.25
N SER A 422 11.68 -3.94 -30.94
CA SER A 422 12.46 -3.28 -29.89
C SER A 422 12.47 -1.74 -30.00
N ASP A 423 11.42 -1.14 -30.57
CA ASP A 423 11.27 0.31 -30.66
C ASP A 423 11.11 0.94 -29.26
N ARG A 424 11.83 2.04 -29.02
CA ARG A 424 11.86 2.73 -27.72
C ARG A 424 10.48 3.20 -27.28
N ALA A 425 9.71 3.85 -28.15
CA ALA A 425 8.42 4.44 -27.81
C ALA A 425 7.38 3.34 -27.56
N LYS A 426 7.40 2.28 -28.39
CA LYS A 426 6.54 1.11 -28.20
C LYS A 426 6.87 0.34 -26.92
N PHE A 427 8.15 0.22 -26.58
CA PHE A 427 8.57 -0.39 -25.33
C PHE A 427 8.10 0.42 -24.13
N SER A 428 8.40 1.72 -24.07
CA SER A 428 8.02 2.55 -22.91
C SER A 428 6.51 2.64 -22.74
N GLY A 429 5.77 2.75 -23.85
CA GLY A 429 4.31 2.70 -23.86
C GLY A 429 3.76 1.37 -23.35
N THR A 430 4.33 0.25 -23.79
CA THR A 430 3.92 -1.09 -23.31
C THR A 430 4.28 -1.32 -21.85
N PHE A 431 5.52 -1.00 -21.44
CA PHE A 431 5.95 -1.16 -20.06
C PHE A 431 5.06 -0.36 -19.11
N MET A 432 4.76 0.90 -19.46
CA MET A 432 3.84 1.72 -18.67
C MET A 432 2.42 1.13 -18.70
N HIS A 433 1.90 0.69 -19.85
CA HIS A 433 0.58 0.08 -19.95
C HIS A 433 0.41 -1.16 -19.03
N GLU A 434 1.38 -2.08 -19.07
CA GLU A 434 1.31 -3.29 -18.24
C GLU A 434 1.52 -2.98 -16.75
N LEU A 435 2.37 -2.00 -16.41
CA LEU A 435 2.46 -1.49 -15.05
C LEU A 435 1.15 -0.83 -14.61
N GLY A 436 0.44 -0.16 -15.51
CA GLY A 436 -0.88 0.41 -15.27
C GLY A 436 -1.90 -0.64 -14.86
N HIS A 437 -1.90 -1.81 -15.50
CA HIS A 437 -2.74 -2.94 -15.09
C HIS A 437 -2.42 -3.42 -13.67
N ASN A 438 -1.14 -3.57 -13.33
CA ASN A 438 -0.71 -3.87 -11.97
C ASN A 438 -1.29 -2.86 -10.97
N LEU A 439 -1.29 -1.58 -11.36
CA LEU A 439 -1.82 -0.43 -10.62
C LEU A 439 -3.34 -0.23 -10.73
N ASN A 440 -4.09 -1.27 -11.12
CA ASN A 440 -5.57 -1.32 -11.24
C ASN A 440 -6.18 -0.49 -12.39
N LEU A 441 -5.40 -0.11 -13.39
CA LEU A 441 -5.91 0.64 -14.54
C LEU A 441 -6.43 -0.29 -15.63
N ARG A 442 -7.45 0.17 -16.37
CA ARG A 442 -8.13 -0.57 -17.43
C ARG A 442 -8.06 0.19 -18.75
N HIS A 443 -8.31 -0.51 -19.85
CA HIS A 443 -8.19 0.04 -21.20
C HIS A 443 -9.12 1.22 -21.51
N GLY A 444 -10.25 1.33 -20.81
CA GLY A 444 -11.24 2.40 -20.96
C GLY A 444 -11.39 3.25 -19.69
N GLY A 445 -10.43 3.18 -18.76
CA GLY A 445 -10.48 3.87 -17.47
C GLY A 445 -11.47 3.20 -16.50
N ALA A 446 -12.73 3.65 -16.50
CA ALA A 446 -13.76 3.06 -15.64
C ALA A 446 -14.15 1.62 -16.05
N ASP A 447 -13.91 1.25 -17.31
CA ASP A 447 -14.31 0.01 -17.95
C ASP A 447 -13.18 -0.59 -18.81
N HIS A 448 -13.48 -1.69 -19.50
CA HIS A 448 -12.53 -2.39 -20.39
C HIS A 448 -12.73 -2.07 -21.87
N GLU A 449 -13.54 -1.06 -22.21
CA GLU A 449 -13.81 -0.71 -23.59
C GLU A 449 -12.56 -0.10 -24.24
N HIS A 450 -12.28 -0.47 -25.50
CA HIS A 450 -11.07 -0.07 -26.23
C HIS A 450 -11.33 1.14 -27.11
N PHE A 451 -10.26 1.82 -27.56
CA PHE A 451 -10.30 2.86 -28.60
C PHE A 451 -11.24 4.05 -28.35
N LYS A 452 -11.61 4.29 -27.09
CA LYS A 452 -12.50 5.39 -26.70
C LYS A 452 -11.86 6.76 -26.99
N PRO A 453 -12.48 7.64 -27.79
CA PRO A 453 -11.92 8.97 -28.05
C PRO A 453 -11.89 9.86 -26.81
N ASN A 454 -12.81 9.64 -25.87
CA ASN A 454 -12.88 10.35 -24.60
C ASN A 454 -12.00 9.73 -23.50
N PHE A 455 -10.98 8.94 -23.85
CA PHE A 455 -10.04 8.36 -22.89
C PHE A 455 -8.58 8.54 -23.35
N LEU A 456 -7.98 9.66 -22.96
CA LEU A 456 -6.63 10.09 -23.33
C LEU A 456 -5.57 9.50 -22.40
N SER A 457 -5.25 8.22 -22.59
CA SER A 457 -4.33 7.46 -21.71
C SER A 457 -3.51 6.45 -22.49
N ILE A 458 -2.29 6.14 -22.04
CA ILE A 458 -1.50 5.01 -22.59
C ILE A 458 -2.21 3.66 -22.42
N MET A 459 -3.17 3.57 -21.49
CA MET A 459 -4.05 2.40 -21.33
C MET A 459 -4.98 2.19 -22.53
N ASN A 460 -5.22 3.23 -23.32
CA ASN A 460 -6.00 3.14 -24.55
C ASN A 460 -5.11 2.66 -25.71
N TYR A 461 -5.53 1.60 -26.40
CA TYR A 461 -4.79 1.07 -27.56
C TYR A 461 -4.61 2.06 -28.71
N SER A 462 -5.44 3.11 -28.80
CA SER A 462 -5.20 4.23 -29.74
C SER A 462 -3.84 4.91 -29.52
N PHE A 463 -3.32 4.87 -28.28
CA PHE A 463 -2.16 5.67 -27.86
C PHE A 463 -0.98 4.84 -27.35
N GLN A 464 -1.12 3.53 -27.13
CA GLN A 464 -0.06 2.69 -26.54
C GLN A 464 1.30 2.84 -27.26
N PHE A 465 1.33 2.87 -28.59
CA PHE A 465 2.58 2.91 -29.37
C PHE A 465 3.01 4.30 -29.84
N SER A 466 2.07 5.22 -29.98
CA SER A 466 2.35 6.59 -30.40
C SER A 466 2.45 7.56 -29.22
N HIS A 467 2.10 7.11 -28.01
CA HIS A 467 1.80 7.93 -26.84
C HIS A 467 0.58 8.86 -27.04
N VAL A 468 0.15 9.54 -25.98
CA VAL A 468 -1.03 10.42 -26.01
C VAL A 468 -0.67 11.70 -26.77
N PRO A 469 -1.32 12.02 -27.90
CA PRO A 469 -0.87 13.15 -28.71
C PRO A 469 -1.22 14.50 -28.07
N HIS A 470 -0.26 15.42 -28.15
CA HIS A 470 -0.39 16.79 -27.68
C HIS A 470 0.41 17.73 -28.60
N ARG A 471 -0.01 18.99 -28.73
CA ARG A 471 0.62 19.99 -29.63
C ARG A 471 2.13 20.19 -29.43
N ASP A 472 2.59 19.95 -28.21
CA ASP A 472 4.00 20.10 -27.79
C ASP A 472 4.81 18.80 -27.94
N GLY A 473 4.20 17.76 -28.52
CA GLY A 473 4.74 16.42 -28.66
C GLY A 473 3.91 15.38 -27.92
N ASN A 474 3.92 14.14 -28.41
CA ASN A 474 3.16 13.05 -27.79
C ASN A 474 3.74 12.74 -26.39
N ARG A 475 2.84 12.53 -25.43
CA ARG A 475 3.14 12.35 -24.01
C ARG A 475 2.90 10.91 -23.61
N LEU A 476 3.94 10.26 -23.10
CA LEU A 476 3.78 9.00 -22.37
C LEU A 476 3.08 9.33 -21.05
N ASP A 477 1.78 9.05 -20.95
CA ASP A 477 0.95 9.59 -19.88
C ASP A 477 -0.30 8.72 -19.66
N TYR A 478 -0.78 8.66 -18.42
CA TYR A 478 -2.14 8.22 -18.14
C TYR A 478 -3.13 9.38 -18.24
N SER A 479 -4.43 9.08 -18.23
CA SER A 479 -5.46 10.12 -18.26
C SER A 479 -5.37 11.02 -17.03
N ARG A 480 -5.47 12.34 -17.26
CA ARG A 480 -5.44 13.39 -16.24
C ARG A 480 -6.79 14.03 -15.97
N PHE A 481 -7.81 13.68 -16.75
CA PHE A 481 -9.04 14.44 -16.83
C PHE A 481 -10.25 13.52 -16.79
N ASN A 482 -11.31 13.99 -16.14
CA ASN A 482 -12.61 13.36 -16.28
C ASN A 482 -13.33 13.99 -17.47
N ILE A 483 -13.35 13.27 -18.59
CA ILE A 483 -13.99 13.71 -19.83
C ILE A 483 -15.46 13.23 -19.84
N LYS A 484 -16.38 13.97 -20.45
CA LYS A 484 -17.80 13.57 -20.49
C LYS A 484 -18.00 12.26 -21.26
N ASP A 485 -19.10 11.58 -20.94
CA ASP A 485 -19.55 10.41 -21.68
C ASP A 485 -19.95 10.79 -23.11
N LEU A 486 -19.67 9.92 -24.07
CA LEU A 486 -20.11 10.06 -25.45
C LEU A 486 -21.21 9.03 -25.73
N ASP A 487 -22.43 9.48 -26.02
CA ASP A 487 -23.51 8.62 -26.51
C ASP A 487 -23.40 8.48 -28.03
N GLU A 488 -22.91 7.34 -28.50
CA GLU A 488 -22.73 7.00 -29.92
C GLU A 488 -24.06 6.91 -30.69
N ASN A 489 -25.20 7.01 -30.01
CA ASN A 489 -26.52 7.14 -30.66
C ASN A 489 -26.98 8.59 -30.76
N ASN A 490 -26.30 9.53 -30.12
CA ASN A 490 -26.73 10.91 -29.97
C ASN A 490 -25.55 11.88 -29.76
N LEU A 491 -24.60 11.89 -30.69
CA LEU A 491 -23.42 12.75 -30.67
C LEU A 491 -23.78 14.19 -31.07
N ASN A 492 -23.00 15.16 -30.56
CA ASN A 492 -23.10 16.58 -30.89
C ASN A 492 -21.74 17.07 -31.42
N GLU A 493 -21.68 17.42 -32.70
CA GLU A 493 -20.45 17.86 -33.35
C GLU A 493 -20.11 19.32 -33.05
N ASN A 494 -21.05 20.11 -32.53
CA ASN A 494 -20.82 21.52 -32.20
C ASN A 494 -19.93 21.72 -30.95
N ILE A 495 -19.57 20.65 -30.26
CA ILE A 495 -18.75 20.65 -29.05
C ILE A 495 -17.63 19.61 -29.19
N GLY A 496 -16.62 19.73 -28.32
CA GLY A 496 -15.55 18.74 -28.22
C GLY A 496 -15.89 17.62 -27.26
N LEU A 497 -14.85 17.03 -26.69
CA LEU A 497 -14.99 15.96 -25.70
C LEU A 497 -15.50 16.44 -24.34
N ASP A 498 -15.30 17.72 -24.02
CA ASP A 498 -15.67 18.42 -22.79
C ASP A 498 -15.23 17.77 -21.46
N ILE A 499 -14.82 18.59 -20.51
CA ILE A 499 -14.54 18.17 -19.14
C ILE A 499 -15.84 18.07 -18.32
N VAL A 500 -15.92 17.07 -17.45
CA VAL A 500 -17.01 16.92 -16.48
C VAL A 500 -17.03 18.15 -15.55
N GLU A 501 -18.19 18.77 -15.39
CA GLU A 501 -18.33 19.95 -14.55
C GLU A 501 -17.88 19.68 -13.10
N GLY A 502 -17.05 20.58 -12.56
CA GLY A 502 -16.55 20.48 -11.20
C GLY A 502 -15.29 19.63 -11.02
N THR A 503 -14.76 19.02 -12.09
CA THR A 503 -13.49 18.28 -12.06
C THR A 503 -12.35 18.96 -12.81
N GLY A 504 -12.61 20.11 -13.44
CA GLY A 504 -11.66 20.86 -14.27
C GLY A 504 -12.40 21.83 -15.18
N SER A 505 -11.76 22.20 -16.29
CA SER A 505 -12.34 23.03 -17.36
C SER A 505 -11.89 22.55 -18.74
N ASP A 506 -12.64 22.87 -19.80
CA ASP A 506 -12.26 22.48 -21.18
C ASP A 506 -10.89 23.05 -21.61
N ALA A 507 -10.41 24.10 -20.94
CA ALA A 507 -9.05 24.63 -21.13
C ALA A 507 -7.95 23.63 -20.74
N ASP A 508 -8.25 22.62 -19.92
CA ASP A 508 -7.31 21.57 -19.54
C ASP A 508 -7.04 20.60 -20.70
N LEU A 509 -7.98 20.49 -21.65
CA LEU A 509 -7.82 19.75 -22.92
C LEU A 509 -7.08 20.56 -23.98
N ASP A 510 -6.69 21.81 -23.70
CA ASP A 510 -6.02 22.68 -24.67
C ASP A 510 -4.71 22.05 -25.17
N GLY A 511 -4.64 21.82 -26.47
CA GLY A 511 -3.49 21.19 -27.12
C GLY A 511 -3.50 19.66 -27.12
N TYR A 512 -4.44 19.00 -26.45
CA TYR A 512 -4.63 17.56 -26.60
C TYR A 512 -5.32 17.22 -27.92
N SER A 513 -5.00 16.05 -28.43
CA SER A 513 -5.66 15.46 -29.59
C SER A 513 -6.22 14.09 -29.22
N THR A 514 -7.20 13.62 -29.98
CA THR A 514 -7.76 12.27 -29.81
C THR A 514 -7.71 11.47 -31.11
N ASP A 515 -7.91 10.17 -31.03
CA ASP A 515 -8.10 9.30 -32.19
C ASP A 515 -9.58 8.95 -32.33
N ILE A 516 -10.12 9.19 -33.52
CA ILE A 516 -11.45 8.72 -33.91
C ILE A 516 -11.28 7.93 -35.19
N ASN A 517 -11.65 6.64 -35.16
CA ASN A 517 -11.59 5.77 -36.33
C ASN A 517 -10.23 5.71 -37.05
N GLY A 518 -9.13 5.93 -36.32
CA GLY A 518 -7.75 5.81 -36.82
C GLY A 518 -7.18 7.14 -37.32
N PHE A 519 -7.92 8.23 -37.11
CA PHE A 519 -7.54 9.57 -37.52
C PHE A 519 -7.41 10.48 -36.30
N ILE A 520 -6.31 11.23 -36.27
CA ILE A 520 -6.02 12.18 -35.21
C ILE A 520 -6.85 13.45 -35.38
N ILE A 521 -7.64 13.76 -34.35
CA ILE A 521 -8.38 15.00 -34.18
C ILE A 521 -7.52 15.96 -33.35
N ASN A 522 -6.90 16.94 -34.02
CA ASN A 522 -5.86 17.79 -33.42
C ASN A 522 -6.35 18.73 -32.31
N ASP A 523 -7.64 19.05 -32.29
CA ASP A 523 -8.29 19.85 -31.25
C ASP A 523 -9.50 19.09 -30.74
N CYS A 524 -9.35 18.40 -29.62
CA CYS A 524 -10.43 17.63 -29.01
C CYS A 524 -11.28 18.44 -28.02
N ALA A 525 -10.94 19.72 -27.79
CA ALA A 525 -11.74 20.66 -27.00
C ALA A 525 -12.75 21.42 -27.86
N GLY A 526 -12.43 21.62 -29.16
CA GLY A 526 -13.30 22.25 -30.14
C GLY A 526 -14.29 21.30 -30.83
N PRO A 527 -15.18 21.83 -31.71
CA PRO A 527 -16.15 21.05 -32.47
C PRO A 527 -15.53 19.91 -33.30
N ILE A 528 -16.06 18.69 -33.17
CA ILE A 528 -15.53 17.46 -33.80
C ILE A 528 -16.49 16.96 -34.87
N ASP A 529 -16.00 16.72 -36.09
CA ASP A 529 -16.72 15.99 -37.16
C ASP A 529 -16.65 14.48 -36.86
N TYR A 530 -17.66 13.93 -36.19
CA TYR A 530 -17.68 12.54 -35.75
C TYR A 530 -17.98 11.58 -36.92
N ASN A 531 -18.78 12.01 -37.90
CA ASN A 531 -19.24 11.16 -39.00
C ASN A 531 -18.44 11.32 -40.31
N TRP A 532 -17.43 12.19 -40.31
CA TRP A 532 -16.51 12.46 -41.43
C TRP A 532 -17.20 12.99 -42.70
N ASN A 533 -18.30 13.72 -42.56
CA ASN A 533 -19.01 14.29 -43.70
C ASN A 533 -18.43 15.65 -44.17
N GLY A 534 -17.42 16.15 -43.46
CA GLY A 534 -16.76 17.42 -43.72
C GLY A 534 -17.43 18.63 -43.05
N ARG A 535 -18.29 18.40 -42.06
CA ARG A 535 -18.96 19.41 -41.24
C ARG A 535 -18.93 18.98 -39.77
N ASN A 536 -19.04 19.96 -38.88
CA ASN A 536 -19.07 19.75 -37.44
C ASN A 536 -20.16 20.61 -36.77
N ASP A 537 -21.31 20.72 -37.45
CA ASP A 537 -22.45 21.56 -37.03
C ASP A 537 -23.72 20.75 -36.70
N GLU A 538 -23.63 19.42 -36.69
CA GLU A 538 -24.77 18.51 -36.53
C GLU A 538 -24.95 18.01 -35.08
N VAL A 539 -26.18 17.59 -34.76
CA VAL A 539 -26.56 17.02 -33.46
C VAL A 539 -27.41 15.77 -33.66
N GLY A 540 -27.35 14.84 -32.71
CA GLY A 540 -28.10 13.58 -32.78
C GLY A 540 -27.53 12.61 -33.82
N ILE A 541 -26.21 12.69 -34.05
CA ILE A 541 -25.52 11.78 -34.96
C ILE A 541 -25.29 10.44 -34.25
N SER A 542 -25.42 9.37 -35.03
CA SER A 542 -25.02 8.05 -34.57
C SER A 542 -23.79 7.57 -35.34
N CYS A 543 -22.74 7.22 -34.61
CA CYS A 543 -21.48 6.75 -35.15
C CYS A 543 -20.82 5.83 -34.10
N ASP A 544 -20.38 4.66 -34.53
CA ASP A 544 -19.53 3.78 -33.73
C ASP A 544 -18.11 4.37 -33.73
N LEU A 545 -17.70 4.92 -32.58
CA LEU A 545 -16.44 5.61 -32.39
C LEU A 545 -15.34 4.65 -31.91
N ASN A 546 -15.73 3.58 -31.20
CA ASN A 546 -14.80 2.63 -30.58
C ASN A 546 -14.56 1.35 -31.41
N ARG A 547 -15.26 1.21 -32.54
CA ARG A 547 -15.10 0.18 -33.59
C ARG A 547 -15.46 -1.23 -33.15
N ASN A 548 -16.34 -1.37 -32.15
CA ASN A 548 -16.81 -2.69 -31.71
C ASN A 548 -18.01 -3.21 -32.51
N GLY A 549 -18.53 -2.42 -33.46
CA GLY A 549 -19.64 -2.76 -34.34
C GLY A 549 -21.03 -2.45 -33.77
N ILE A 550 -21.12 -1.80 -32.60
CA ILE A 550 -22.38 -1.38 -31.97
C ILE A 550 -22.26 0.04 -31.41
N THR A 551 -23.36 0.78 -31.36
CA THR A 551 -23.40 2.14 -30.80
C THR A 551 -23.92 2.13 -29.37
N THR A 552 -23.10 2.63 -28.44
CA THR A 552 -23.32 2.60 -26.99
C THR A 552 -22.97 3.93 -26.33
N VAL A 553 -23.04 3.99 -25.00
CA VAL A 553 -22.51 5.13 -24.24
C VAL A 553 -21.09 4.78 -23.82
N LEU A 554 -20.12 5.55 -24.30
CA LEU A 554 -18.71 5.44 -23.93
C LEU A 554 -18.45 6.28 -22.68
N ILE A 555 -18.20 5.63 -21.55
CA ILE A 555 -18.04 6.30 -20.25
C ILE A 555 -16.68 7.03 -20.18
N GLY A 556 -16.65 8.35 -20.08
CA GLY A 556 -15.39 9.12 -20.10
C GLY A 556 -14.85 9.51 -18.72
N ASN A 557 -15.72 9.54 -17.70
CA ASN A 557 -15.50 10.16 -16.39
C ASN A 557 -14.49 9.39 -15.52
N HIS A 558 -13.22 9.35 -15.93
CA HIS A 558 -12.15 8.66 -15.24
C HIS A 558 -10.80 9.36 -15.42
N ASN A 559 -10.11 9.62 -14.32
CA ASN A 559 -8.74 10.10 -14.27
C ASN A 559 -7.86 8.98 -13.68
N ASP A 560 -7.06 8.33 -14.51
CA ASP A 560 -6.22 7.21 -14.12
C ASP A 560 -5.22 7.58 -13.02
N TRP A 561 -4.51 8.72 -13.15
CA TRP A 561 -3.51 9.13 -12.15
C TRP A 561 -4.11 9.28 -10.74
N ARG A 562 -5.38 9.65 -10.64
CA ARG A 562 -6.12 9.78 -9.37
C ARG A 562 -6.78 8.47 -8.91
N ASN A 563 -6.73 7.40 -9.70
CA ASN A 563 -7.35 6.10 -9.42
C ASN A 563 -6.34 4.92 -9.41
N ILE A 564 -5.06 5.23 -9.23
CA ILE A 564 -4.00 4.22 -9.04
C ILE A 564 -4.21 3.45 -7.73
N ARG A 565 -3.93 2.15 -7.78
CA ARG A 565 -3.79 1.28 -6.61
C ARG A 565 -2.35 0.78 -6.51
N TYR A 566 -1.56 1.43 -5.67
CA TYR A 566 -0.12 1.18 -5.55
C TYR A 566 0.24 -0.21 -4.99
N ASP A 567 -0.60 -0.76 -4.10
CA ASP A 567 -0.30 -2.02 -3.40
C ASP A 567 -0.26 -3.26 -4.33
N GLY A 568 -0.75 -3.19 -5.57
CA GLY A 568 -0.82 -4.34 -6.50
C GLY A 568 -1.39 -5.63 -5.89
N LEU A 569 -2.21 -5.53 -4.82
CA LEU A 569 -2.62 -6.58 -3.88
C LEU A 569 -1.56 -7.17 -2.94
N THR A 570 -0.28 -7.22 -3.33
CA THR A 570 0.76 -7.96 -2.58
C THR A 570 1.78 -7.07 -1.88
N ILE A 571 1.92 -5.82 -2.32
CA ILE A 571 2.84 -4.83 -1.76
C ILE A 571 2.26 -4.28 -0.45
N GLY A 572 3.14 -3.93 0.49
CA GLY A 572 2.73 -3.39 1.77
C GLY A 572 2.13 -4.43 2.70
N LEU A 573 1.08 -4.00 3.42
CA LEU A 573 0.26 -4.92 4.19
C LEU A 573 -0.44 -5.95 3.29
N GLY A 574 -0.67 -5.63 2.02
CA GLY A 574 -1.41 -6.44 1.05
C GLY A 574 -2.84 -6.73 1.50
N GLU A 575 -3.79 -6.66 0.56
CA GLU A 575 -5.08 -7.29 0.76
C GLU A 575 -4.92 -8.78 0.44
N THR A 576 -5.09 -9.66 1.44
CA THR A 576 -5.13 -11.12 1.21
C THR A 576 -6.36 -11.46 0.37
N TYR A 577 -6.24 -11.31 -0.94
CA TYR A 577 -7.18 -11.88 -1.89
C TYR A 577 -6.70 -13.28 -2.24
N ILE A 578 -7.28 -14.29 -1.59
CA ILE A 578 -7.15 -15.66 -2.05
C ILE A 578 -8.05 -15.78 -3.26
N VAL A 579 -7.46 -15.87 -4.45
CA VAL A 579 -8.16 -16.08 -5.72
C VAL A 579 -9.11 -17.29 -5.58
N PRO A 580 -10.43 -17.10 -5.52
CA PRO A 580 -11.37 -18.21 -5.56
C PRO A 580 -11.56 -18.58 -7.03
N GLY A 581 -10.69 -19.45 -7.52
CA GLY A 581 -10.77 -19.95 -8.89
C GLY A 581 -10.27 -18.92 -9.90
N THR A 582 -9.39 -19.39 -10.77
CA THR A 582 -9.02 -18.73 -12.01
C THR A 582 -10.27 -18.33 -12.80
N VAL A 583 -10.65 -17.06 -12.74
CA VAL A 583 -11.33 -16.47 -13.91
C VAL A 583 -10.19 -16.24 -14.89
N THR A 584 -9.91 -17.29 -15.66
CA THR A 584 -9.26 -17.09 -16.95
C THR A 584 -10.16 -16.11 -17.69
N GLU A 585 -9.66 -14.92 -18.00
CA GLU A 585 -10.14 -14.29 -19.21
C GLU A 585 -9.78 -15.26 -20.32
N SER A 586 -10.79 -16.04 -20.73
CA SER A 586 -10.76 -16.73 -22.00
C SER A 586 -10.43 -15.67 -23.03
N GLY A 587 -9.23 -15.79 -23.61
CA GLY A 587 -8.73 -14.88 -24.61
C GLY A 587 -9.83 -14.52 -25.59
N ASN A 588 -10.09 -13.23 -25.72
CA ASN A 588 -10.63 -12.72 -26.96
C ASN A 588 -9.42 -12.31 -27.80
N PRO A 589 -9.03 -13.10 -28.81
CA PRO A 589 -7.93 -12.75 -29.70
C PRO A 589 -8.45 -11.69 -30.68
N PHE A 590 -8.71 -10.48 -30.19
CA PHE A 590 -8.52 -9.31 -31.02
C PHE A 590 -7.15 -8.73 -30.66
N ALA A 591 -6.12 -9.53 -30.92
CA ALA A 591 -4.92 -8.98 -31.51
C ALA A 591 -5.39 -8.28 -32.80
N LEU A 592 -5.71 -7.00 -32.70
CA LEU A 592 -5.85 -6.17 -33.87
C LEU A 592 -4.46 -6.13 -34.48
N ILE A 593 -4.32 -6.97 -35.50
CA ILE A 593 -3.46 -6.78 -36.65
C ILE A 593 -3.33 -5.28 -36.83
N CYS A 594 -2.15 -4.73 -36.53
CA CYS A 594 -1.73 -3.49 -37.16
C CYS A 594 -1.79 -3.80 -38.66
N PRO A 595 -2.75 -3.28 -39.44
CA PRO A 595 -2.66 -3.46 -40.88
C PRO A 595 -1.38 -2.75 -41.28
N ASP A 596 -0.53 -3.49 -42.00
CA ASP A 596 0.69 -2.97 -42.59
C ASP A 596 0.45 -1.57 -43.15
N VAL A 597 1.11 -0.58 -42.54
CA VAL A 597 1.25 0.75 -43.13
C VAL A 597 2.27 0.60 -44.24
N GLU A 598 1.79 0.43 -45.48
CA GLU A 598 2.51 0.92 -46.67
C GLU A 598 2.51 2.45 -46.71
#